data_AF-A0A949N3X4-F1
#
_entry.id   AF-A0A949N3X4-F1
#
_cell.length_a   1.000
_cell.length_b   1.000
_cell.length_c   1.000
_cell.angle_alpha   90.00
_cell.angle_beta   90.00
_cell.angle_gamma   90.00
#
_symmetry.space_group_name_H-M   'P 1'
#
loop_
_entity.id
_entity.type
_entity.pdbx_description
1 polymer ?
#
loop_
_entity_poly.entity_id
_entity_poly.type
_entity_poly.pdbx_seq_one_letter_code
_entity_poly.pdbx_strand_id
1 'polypeptide(L)'
;MTTSGHRPAPVGSGTAKQCRGRGGATPPNAASVPAPVPHGITAESTAESTAESTTASPAAAPAPIAATIPTSTPIPPCSTSASAVTPADTEHTVTAAAPRDGLPPAGPPPPDTAGPPAPTEPQERSVNERLTALLDDAGATYRLIAHPPEGRTVEASALRGHPPALGAKSLVVVVRPDKRTRRHVLAVIPGDRRVDLLRVAESADARKAGFADRETAEKLAGSVSGTIVPFSFHPELEVLVDEDLLDHDILYFNAARLDLSMALATKDYLRVVNPRTARISEPPVG
;
A
#
# COMPACT_ATOMS: atom_id res chain seq x y z
N MET A 1 -28.89 13.77 71.09
CA MET A 1 -28.86 14.81 70.03
C MET A 1 -29.48 14.22 68.79
N THR A 2 -30.54 14.87 68.27
CA THR A 2 -31.19 14.75 66.94
C THR A 2 -31.47 13.38 66.28
N THR A 3 -32.60 13.34 65.56
CA THR A 3 -33.36 12.12 65.19
C THR A 3 -33.32 11.77 63.71
N SER A 4 -33.74 10.53 63.43
CA SER A 4 -34.24 10.02 62.13
C SER A 4 -35.15 11.02 61.37
N GLY A 5 -35.10 10.96 60.03
CA GLY A 5 -36.01 11.65 59.12
C GLY A 5 -36.25 10.84 57.84
N HIS A 6 -37.51 10.47 57.59
CA HIS A 6 -37.95 9.68 56.43
C HIS A 6 -38.58 10.59 55.34
N ARG A 7 -38.90 10.01 54.18
CA ARG A 7 -39.61 10.58 52.98
C ARG A 7 -40.81 11.51 53.31
N PRO A 8 -41.27 12.41 52.40
CA PRO A 8 -41.72 12.04 51.04
C PRO A 8 -41.56 13.08 49.89
N ALA A 9 -42.09 12.74 48.71
CA ALA A 9 -42.23 13.60 47.53
C ALA A 9 -43.64 14.23 47.41
N PRO A 10 -43.84 15.30 46.61
CA PRO A 10 -45.16 15.87 46.34
C PRO A 10 -45.75 15.58 44.94
N VAL A 11 -47.08 15.74 44.86
CA VAL A 11 -47.97 15.61 43.68
C VAL A 11 -48.89 16.84 43.66
N GLY A 12 -49.33 17.41 42.53
CA GLY A 12 -49.04 17.08 41.13
C GLY A 12 -50.24 17.40 40.22
N SER A 13 -50.22 18.57 39.56
CA SER A 13 -51.30 19.13 38.74
C SER A 13 -50.71 20.03 37.65
N GLY A 14 -51.29 20.23 36.46
CA GLY A 14 -52.56 19.76 35.92
C GLY A 14 -53.11 20.78 34.91
N THR A 15 -53.76 20.28 33.85
CA THR A 15 -54.49 20.97 32.75
C THR A 15 -53.67 21.40 31.52
N ALA A 16 -54.20 21.46 30.29
CA ALA A 16 -55.29 20.79 29.57
C ALA A 16 -55.36 21.37 28.13
N LYS A 17 -55.83 20.58 27.14
CA LYS A 17 -56.46 21.01 25.86
C LYS A 17 -55.82 22.15 25.03
N GLN A 18 -55.48 21.83 23.77
CA GLN A 18 -56.28 22.33 22.64
C GLN A 18 -56.13 21.45 21.39
N CYS A 19 -57.19 20.74 21.00
CA CYS A 19 -57.37 20.29 19.62
C CYS A 19 -58.15 21.37 18.86
N ARG A 20 -57.71 21.73 17.64
CA ARG A 20 -58.58 22.32 16.61
C ARG A 20 -58.15 21.83 15.23
N GLY A 21 -59.04 21.11 14.56
CA GLY A 21 -59.01 20.92 13.11
C GLY A 21 -60.01 21.85 12.42
N ARG A 22 -59.71 22.18 11.16
CA ARG A 22 -60.54 22.71 10.04
C ARG A 22 -59.52 22.98 8.92
N GLY A 23 -59.64 22.56 7.67
CA GLY A 23 -60.76 21.93 6.97
C GLY A 23 -61.29 22.88 5.88
N GLY A 24 -61.08 22.54 4.60
CA GLY A 24 -61.83 23.11 3.48
C GLY A 24 -61.04 23.62 2.26
N ALA A 25 -61.51 23.19 1.09
CA ALA A 25 -61.47 23.86 -0.22
C ALA A 25 -60.27 23.67 -1.20
N THR A 26 -60.66 23.57 -2.47
CA THR A 26 -59.94 23.21 -3.71
C THR A 26 -60.95 23.51 -4.86
N PRO A 27 -60.60 23.77 -6.15
CA PRO A 27 -59.41 24.38 -6.79
C PRO A 27 -59.83 25.74 -7.48
N PRO A 28 -59.37 26.23 -8.67
CA PRO A 28 -59.20 25.53 -9.97
C PRO A 28 -57.86 25.71 -10.73
N ASN A 29 -57.44 24.61 -11.38
CA ASN A 29 -56.77 24.42 -12.68
C ASN A 29 -56.19 25.61 -13.50
N ALA A 30 -54.93 25.47 -13.99
CA ALA A 30 -54.58 25.79 -15.40
C ALA A 30 -53.21 25.22 -15.88
N ALA A 31 -53.22 24.66 -17.09
CA ALA A 31 -52.16 24.58 -18.11
C ALA A 31 -50.90 23.67 -17.96
N SER A 32 -50.63 22.95 -19.06
CA SER A 32 -49.54 21.98 -19.30
C SER A 32 -48.29 22.62 -19.93
N VAL A 33 -47.16 21.88 -19.98
CA VAL A 33 -46.26 21.61 -21.15
C VAL A 33 -44.93 20.97 -20.64
N PRO A 34 -44.24 20.07 -21.40
CA PRO A 34 -43.48 18.96 -20.79
C PRO A 34 -41.94 19.11 -20.76
N ALA A 35 -41.29 18.14 -20.10
CA ALA A 35 -39.84 18.01 -19.96
C ALA A 35 -39.13 17.47 -21.23
N PRO A 36 -37.84 17.81 -21.45
CA PRO A 36 -37.04 17.26 -22.55
C PRO A 36 -36.37 15.92 -22.20
N VAL A 37 -36.26 15.05 -23.20
CA VAL A 37 -35.45 13.81 -23.20
C VAL A 37 -34.20 14.06 -24.06
N PRO A 38 -33.03 13.55 -23.66
CA PRO A 38 -32.26 12.70 -24.58
C PRO A 38 -31.57 11.53 -23.85
N HIS A 39 -31.05 10.46 -24.46
CA HIS A 39 -30.53 10.28 -25.82
C HIS A 39 -30.97 8.95 -26.47
N GLY A 40 -30.84 8.91 -27.80
CA GLY A 40 -31.16 7.73 -28.62
C GLY A 40 -30.11 6.61 -28.57
N ILE A 41 -30.55 5.48 -29.09
CA ILE A 41 -29.84 4.20 -29.18
C ILE A 41 -29.49 3.98 -30.65
N THR A 42 -28.26 3.55 -30.96
CA THR A 42 -27.94 2.87 -32.21
C THR A 42 -27.08 1.66 -31.90
N ALA A 43 -27.55 0.49 -32.33
CA ALA A 43 -26.89 -0.79 -32.16
C ALA A 43 -26.65 -1.43 -33.52
N GLU A 44 -25.45 -1.97 -33.72
CA GLU A 44 -25.11 -3.05 -34.65
C GLU A 44 -24.12 -3.93 -33.86
N SER A 45 -24.40 -5.22 -33.62
CA SER A 45 -24.23 -6.33 -34.57
C SER A 45 -22.80 -6.35 -35.14
N THR A 46 -21.98 -7.39 -34.99
CA THR A 46 -22.31 -8.82 -35.15
C THR A 46 -21.26 -9.67 -34.44
N ALA A 47 -21.64 -10.78 -33.79
CA ALA A 47 -20.72 -11.83 -33.39
C ALA A 47 -21.42 -13.19 -33.56
N GLU A 48 -20.87 -14.02 -34.44
CA GLU A 48 -21.52 -15.24 -34.92
C GLU A 48 -21.28 -16.42 -33.97
N SER A 49 -22.27 -17.31 -33.88
CA SER A 49 -22.21 -18.52 -33.06
C SER A 49 -21.50 -19.64 -33.82
N THR A 50 -20.53 -20.29 -33.20
CA THR A 50 -20.25 -21.70 -33.50
C THR A 50 -19.94 -22.44 -32.21
N ALA A 51 -20.85 -23.35 -31.85
CA ALA A 51 -20.65 -24.28 -30.74
C ALA A 51 -20.14 -25.60 -31.31
N GLU A 52 -19.10 -26.16 -30.70
CA GLU A 52 -18.80 -27.58 -30.84
C GLU A 52 -18.54 -28.18 -29.46
N SER A 53 -19.32 -29.19 -29.13
CA SER A 53 -19.22 -29.95 -27.89
C SER A 53 -18.40 -31.21 -28.13
N THR A 54 -17.53 -31.57 -27.20
CA THR A 54 -17.04 -32.94 -27.09
C THR A 54 -16.85 -33.29 -25.61
N THR A 55 -17.44 -34.43 -25.24
CA THR A 55 -17.48 -34.99 -23.89
C THR A 55 -16.36 -36.02 -23.69
N ALA A 56 -15.68 -35.99 -22.53
CA ALA A 56 -14.97 -37.17 -21.99
C ALA A 56 -14.71 -37.05 -20.48
N SER A 57 -14.64 -38.21 -19.80
CA SER A 57 -14.59 -38.41 -18.34
C SER A 57 -13.20 -38.25 -17.68
N PRO A 58 -13.10 -38.24 -16.34
CA PRO A 58 -11.88 -37.95 -15.58
C PRO A 58 -11.04 -39.20 -15.22
N ALA A 59 -9.75 -39.02 -14.94
CA ALA A 59 -8.93 -40.03 -14.25
C ALA A 59 -7.64 -39.49 -13.57
N ALA A 60 -7.32 -40.11 -12.42
CA ALA A 60 -5.99 -40.36 -11.86
C ALA A 60 -5.09 -39.20 -11.35
N ALA A 61 -4.94 -39.14 -10.03
CA ALA A 61 -3.73 -38.68 -9.35
C ALA A 61 -2.69 -39.82 -9.23
N PRO A 62 -1.39 -39.50 -9.05
CA PRO A 62 -0.60 -40.30 -8.12
C PRO A 62 0.39 -39.51 -7.22
N ALA A 63 0.40 -39.90 -5.94
CA ALA A 63 1.49 -40.05 -4.96
C ALA A 63 2.69 -39.05 -4.85
N PRO A 64 3.16 -38.77 -3.61
CA PRO A 64 4.28 -37.85 -3.35
C PRO A 64 5.66 -38.51 -3.53
N ILE A 65 6.65 -37.70 -3.89
CA ILE A 65 8.07 -38.09 -3.97
C ILE A 65 8.81 -37.70 -2.67
N ALA A 66 9.65 -38.60 -2.16
CA ALA A 66 10.24 -38.49 -0.82
C ALA A 66 11.38 -37.44 -0.72
N ALA A 67 11.42 -36.74 0.42
CA ALA A 67 12.50 -35.82 0.75
C ALA A 67 13.82 -36.59 1.02
N THR A 68 14.91 -36.17 0.37
CA THR A 68 16.27 -36.65 0.67
C THR A 68 17.05 -35.53 1.34
N ILE A 69 17.49 -35.76 2.58
CA ILE A 69 18.31 -34.82 3.35
C ILE A 69 19.80 -35.15 3.13
N PRO A 70 20.62 -34.26 2.58
CA PRO A 70 22.07 -34.41 2.62
C PRO A 70 22.65 -33.97 3.98
N THR A 71 23.55 -34.79 4.51
CA THR A 71 24.10 -34.72 5.87
C THR A 71 25.11 -33.57 6.07
N SER A 72 25.18 -33.06 7.30
CA SER A 72 26.19 -32.09 7.77
C SER A 72 27.64 -32.57 7.54
N THR A 73 28.54 -31.64 7.20
CA THR A 73 30.01 -31.84 7.20
C THR A 73 30.67 -30.65 7.91
N PRO A 74 31.67 -30.85 8.81
CA PRO A 74 32.05 -29.85 9.81
C PRO A 74 33.09 -28.81 9.37
N ILE A 75 33.13 -27.72 10.14
CA ILE A 75 34.04 -26.57 10.02
C ILE A 75 35.42 -26.90 10.64
N PRO A 76 36.55 -26.62 9.95
CA PRO A 76 37.88 -26.55 10.58
C PRO A 76 38.21 -25.14 11.13
N PRO A 77 39.06 -25.02 12.17
CA PRO A 77 39.20 -23.81 12.97
C PRO A 77 40.12 -22.73 12.39
N CYS A 78 39.94 -21.51 12.90
CA CYS A 78 40.76 -20.33 12.64
C CYS A 78 42.24 -20.53 13.05
N SER A 79 43.18 -20.04 12.23
CA SER A 79 44.60 -19.95 12.58
C SER A 79 45.08 -18.51 12.50
N THR A 80 45.68 -18.04 13.59
CA THR A 80 46.22 -16.68 13.76
C THR A 80 47.71 -16.69 13.45
N SER A 81 48.20 -15.70 12.69
CA SER A 81 49.62 -15.32 12.72
C SER A 81 49.80 -13.88 12.26
N ALA A 82 50.48 -13.08 13.08
CA ALA A 82 50.85 -11.70 12.79
C ALA A 82 52.37 -11.56 12.57
N SER A 83 52.79 -10.36 12.12
CA SER A 83 54.19 -9.91 11.97
C SER A 83 54.97 -10.55 10.80
N ALA A 84 55.74 -9.81 10.00
CA ALA A 84 56.72 -8.81 10.41
C ALA A 84 56.95 -7.65 9.41
N VAL A 85 57.58 -6.59 9.92
CA VAL A 85 58.02 -5.36 9.22
C VAL A 85 59.54 -5.41 9.03
N THR A 86 60.09 -4.87 7.93
CA THR A 86 61.36 -4.07 7.89
C THR A 86 61.64 -3.52 6.45
N PRO A 87 62.52 -2.51 6.28
CA PRO A 87 62.35 -1.46 5.25
C PRO A 87 63.35 -1.51 4.08
N ALA A 88 63.25 -0.52 3.18
CA ALA A 88 64.36 -0.05 2.36
C ALA A 88 64.29 1.48 2.16
N ASP A 89 65.32 2.20 2.60
CA ASP A 89 65.56 3.61 2.29
C ASP A 89 65.97 3.81 0.83
N THR A 90 65.74 5.01 0.29
CA THR A 90 66.71 5.74 -0.55
C THR A 90 66.29 7.22 -0.64
N GLU A 91 67.08 8.11 -0.05
CA GLU A 91 67.00 9.54 -0.30
C GLU A 91 67.69 9.90 -1.63
N HIS A 92 67.18 10.92 -2.33
CA HIS A 92 68.02 11.78 -3.17
C HIS A 92 67.56 13.24 -3.08
N THR A 93 68.50 14.10 -2.68
CA THR A 93 68.38 15.57 -2.54
C THR A 93 69.24 16.25 -3.61
N VAL A 94 69.06 17.58 -3.80
CA VAL A 94 69.86 18.60 -4.56
C VAL A 94 69.14 19.13 -5.83
N THR A 95 69.05 20.43 -6.18
CA THR A 95 69.24 21.75 -5.50
C THR A 95 68.68 22.90 -6.40
N ALA A 96 68.33 24.05 -5.78
CA ALA A 96 68.15 25.46 -6.26
C ALA A 96 68.61 25.92 -7.70
N ALA A 97 68.17 27.04 -8.32
CA ALA A 97 67.09 28.03 -8.08
C ALA A 97 66.94 29.10 -9.23
N ALA A 98 65.76 29.76 -9.32
CA ALA A 98 65.47 31.13 -9.83
C ALA A 98 65.67 31.47 -11.35
N PRO A 99 65.14 32.59 -11.91
CA PRO A 99 64.29 33.66 -11.32
C PRO A 99 62.99 34.05 -12.11
N ARG A 100 62.08 34.74 -11.37
CA ARG A 100 61.11 35.82 -11.74
C ARG A 100 60.60 35.98 -13.19
N ASP A 101 59.27 36.02 -13.31
CA ASP A 101 58.56 37.03 -14.14
C ASP A 101 57.19 37.41 -13.53
N GLY A 102 56.59 38.53 -13.97
CA GLY A 102 55.59 39.30 -13.22
C GLY A 102 54.17 38.72 -13.08
N LEU A 103 53.56 38.95 -11.91
CA LEU A 103 52.14 38.67 -11.63
C LEU A 103 51.26 39.88 -12.06
N PRO A 104 50.23 39.70 -12.92
CA PRO A 104 49.29 40.77 -13.25
C PRO A 104 48.39 41.12 -12.05
N PRO A 105 47.83 42.35 -11.98
CA PRO A 105 46.95 42.74 -10.89
C PRO A 105 45.70 41.87 -10.84
N ALA A 106 45.28 41.51 -9.61
CA ALA A 106 44.07 40.74 -9.39
C ALA A 106 42.84 41.46 -9.97
N GLY A 107 42.05 40.76 -10.78
CA GLY A 107 40.73 41.22 -11.20
C GLY A 107 39.79 41.38 -9.99
N PRO A 108 38.65 42.08 -10.16
CA PRO A 108 37.65 42.17 -9.11
C PRO A 108 37.19 40.76 -8.68
N PRO A 109 36.92 40.54 -7.37
CA PRO A 109 36.46 39.25 -6.90
C PRO A 109 35.12 38.87 -7.58
N PRO A 110 34.86 37.58 -7.82
CA PRO A 110 33.59 37.13 -8.37
C PRO A 110 32.43 37.55 -7.43
N PRO A 111 31.28 37.97 -7.98
CA PRO A 111 30.12 38.33 -7.16
C PRO A 111 29.61 37.10 -6.40
N ASP A 112 29.41 37.32 -5.10
CA ASP A 112 28.95 36.38 -4.07
C ASP A 112 29.31 34.89 -4.22
N THR A 113 30.18 34.49 -3.29
CA THR A 113 30.26 33.11 -2.81
C THR A 113 28.86 32.69 -2.34
N ALA A 114 28.14 31.91 -3.15
CA ALA A 114 27.02 31.14 -2.64
C ALA A 114 27.55 30.28 -1.49
N GLY A 115 27.12 30.58 -0.27
CA GLY A 115 27.52 29.82 0.91
C GLY A 115 27.13 28.34 0.77
N PRO A 116 27.64 27.45 1.64
CA PRO A 116 27.09 26.10 1.74
C PRO A 116 25.56 26.23 1.83
N PRO A 117 24.80 25.42 1.07
CA PRO A 117 23.35 25.57 1.00
C PRO A 117 22.79 25.56 2.42
N ALA A 118 21.89 26.51 2.71
CA ALA A 118 21.24 26.62 4.00
C ALA A 118 20.72 25.23 4.43
N PRO A 119 20.83 24.86 5.72
CA PRO A 119 20.48 23.53 6.19
C PRO A 119 19.08 23.20 5.69
N THR A 120 19.00 22.22 4.80
CA THR A 120 17.76 21.88 4.14
C THR A 120 16.81 21.38 5.21
N GLU A 121 15.68 22.10 5.38
CA GLU A 121 14.55 21.65 6.19
C GLU A 121 14.34 20.15 5.96
N PRO A 122 14.18 19.31 7.01
CA PRO A 122 14.20 17.86 6.86
C PRO A 122 13.23 17.40 5.76
N GLN A 123 13.78 17.11 4.58
CA GLN A 123 12.98 16.78 3.41
C GLN A 123 12.20 15.50 3.78
N GLU A 124 10.87 15.59 3.82
CA GLU A 124 10.05 14.46 4.24
C GLU A 124 10.39 13.24 3.37
N ARG A 125 10.97 12.20 4.00
CA ARG A 125 11.42 11.00 3.29
C ARG A 125 10.26 10.42 2.49
N SER A 126 10.49 10.18 1.22
CA SER A 126 9.52 9.54 0.34
C SER A 126 9.10 8.17 0.88
N VAL A 127 7.92 7.69 0.49
CA VAL A 127 7.45 6.36 0.91
C VAL A 127 8.41 5.24 0.48
N ASN A 128 9.12 5.41 -0.64
CA ASN A 128 10.17 4.48 -1.08
C ASN A 128 11.35 4.44 -0.10
N GLU A 129 11.88 5.60 0.30
CA GLU A 129 12.99 5.69 1.27
C GLU A 129 12.57 5.18 2.66
N ARG A 130 11.34 5.49 3.09
CA ARG A 130 10.78 5.00 4.36
C ARG A 130 10.60 3.48 4.36
N LEU A 131 10.12 2.91 3.26
CA LEU A 131 9.99 1.46 3.07
C LEU A 131 11.36 0.77 3.09
N THR A 132 12.32 1.31 2.33
CA THR A 132 13.68 0.74 2.22
C THR A 132 14.36 0.75 3.58
N ALA A 133 14.35 1.89 4.29
CA ALA A 133 14.89 2.00 5.65
C ALA A 133 14.20 1.05 6.65
N LEU A 134 12.86 0.93 6.62
CA LEU A 134 12.12 0.01 7.50
C LEU A 134 12.54 -1.45 7.28
N LEU A 135 12.78 -1.85 6.04
CA LEU A 135 13.19 -3.22 5.70
C LEU A 135 14.66 -3.47 6.02
N ASP A 136 15.53 -2.50 5.82
CA ASP A 136 16.95 -2.56 6.18
C ASP A 136 17.13 -2.65 7.71
N ASP A 137 16.46 -1.76 8.46
CA ASP A 137 16.47 -1.75 9.93
C ASP A 137 15.92 -3.06 10.52
N ALA A 138 14.97 -3.69 9.84
CA ALA A 138 14.42 -4.99 10.23
C ALA A 138 15.23 -6.20 9.71
N GLY A 139 16.30 -6.00 8.92
CA GLY A 139 17.07 -7.08 8.29
C GLY A 139 16.22 -7.98 7.40
N ALA A 140 15.30 -7.41 6.62
CA ALA A 140 14.40 -8.15 5.76
C ALA A 140 15.06 -8.56 4.43
N THR A 141 14.70 -9.73 3.91
CA THR A 141 15.20 -10.24 2.64
C THR A 141 14.36 -9.70 1.48
N TYR A 142 14.87 -8.71 0.75
CA TYR A 142 14.22 -8.17 -0.43
C TYR A 142 15.20 -7.86 -1.57
N ARG A 143 14.68 -7.67 -2.78
CA ARG A 143 15.42 -7.11 -3.93
C ARG A 143 14.59 -6.00 -4.58
N LEU A 144 15.26 -4.96 -5.06
CA LEU A 144 14.64 -3.97 -5.95
C LEU A 144 14.76 -4.41 -7.40
N ILE A 145 13.74 -4.09 -8.20
CA ILE A 145 13.62 -4.45 -9.62
C ILE A 145 13.24 -3.17 -10.37
N ALA A 146 14.20 -2.58 -11.09
CA ALA A 146 13.93 -1.44 -11.97
C ALA A 146 13.31 -1.92 -13.29
N HIS A 147 12.33 -1.17 -13.80
CA HIS A 147 11.66 -1.46 -15.08
C HIS A 147 11.12 -0.15 -15.70
N PRO A 148 10.73 -0.15 -16.99
CA PRO A 148 10.00 0.98 -17.58
C PRO A 148 8.74 1.31 -16.76
N PRO A 149 8.34 2.59 -16.64
CA PRO A 149 7.16 2.98 -15.85
C PRO A 149 5.88 2.26 -16.29
N GLU A 150 5.25 1.50 -15.40
CA GLU A 150 3.95 0.84 -15.66
C GLU A 150 3.09 0.77 -14.37
N GLY A 151 1.80 1.06 -14.51
CA GLY A 151 0.82 1.09 -13.42
C GLY A 151 -0.16 -0.08 -13.43
N ARG A 152 -0.22 -0.88 -14.50
CA ARG A 152 -1.12 -2.04 -14.65
C ARG A 152 -0.42 -3.32 -14.20
N THR A 153 -1.06 -4.04 -13.28
CA THR A 153 -0.45 -5.18 -12.58
C THR A 153 0.01 -6.30 -13.51
N VAL A 154 -0.76 -6.64 -14.56
CA VAL A 154 -0.45 -7.75 -15.48
C VAL A 154 0.86 -7.50 -16.23
N GLU A 155 1.01 -6.31 -16.80
CA GLU A 155 2.16 -5.95 -17.63
C GLU A 155 3.40 -5.68 -16.76
N ALA A 156 3.23 -5.04 -15.60
CA ALA A 156 4.31 -4.92 -14.62
C ALA A 156 4.80 -6.29 -14.14
N SER A 157 3.92 -7.28 -13.97
CA SER A 157 4.31 -8.65 -13.61
C SER A 157 5.13 -9.33 -14.72
N ALA A 158 4.75 -9.13 -15.98
CA ALA A 158 5.53 -9.60 -17.13
C ALA A 158 6.93 -8.97 -17.19
N LEU A 159 7.06 -7.66 -16.95
CA LEU A 159 8.35 -6.95 -16.88
C LEU A 159 9.25 -7.45 -15.75
N ARG A 160 8.67 -7.89 -14.63
CA ARG A 160 9.40 -8.42 -13.45
C ARG A 160 9.69 -9.92 -13.53
N GLY A 161 9.13 -10.63 -14.50
CA GLY A 161 9.32 -12.08 -14.69
C GLY A 161 8.57 -12.96 -13.69
N HIS A 162 7.38 -12.55 -13.22
CA HIS A 162 6.53 -13.37 -12.33
C HIS A 162 5.07 -13.42 -12.83
N PRO A 163 4.27 -14.45 -12.49
CA PRO A 163 2.85 -14.45 -12.82
C PRO A 163 2.09 -13.41 -11.97
N PRO A 164 0.98 -12.81 -12.46
CA PRO A 164 0.28 -11.73 -11.77
C PRO A 164 -0.28 -12.08 -10.38
N ALA A 165 -0.54 -13.36 -10.11
CA ALA A 165 -0.95 -13.86 -8.80
C ALA A 165 0.07 -13.58 -7.67
N LEU A 166 1.38 -13.56 -7.98
CA LEU A 166 2.44 -13.19 -7.02
C LEU A 166 2.56 -11.67 -6.82
N GLY A 167 1.85 -10.88 -7.62
CA GLY A 167 1.78 -9.44 -7.47
C GLY A 167 0.87 -9.06 -6.30
N ALA A 168 1.39 -8.43 -5.27
CA ALA A 168 0.56 -7.83 -4.22
C ALA A 168 0.01 -6.47 -4.70
N LYS A 169 -1.32 -6.32 -4.67
CA LYS A 169 -2.04 -5.10 -5.03
C LYS A 169 -2.71 -4.52 -3.79
N SER A 170 -2.42 -3.26 -3.48
CA SER A 170 -2.90 -2.58 -2.28
C SER A 170 -3.99 -1.56 -2.62
N LEU A 171 -5.09 -1.58 -1.87
CA LEU A 171 -6.28 -0.74 -2.10
C LEU A 171 -6.76 -0.15 -0.76
N VAL A 172 -7.05 1.15 -0.73
CA VAL A 172 -7.60 1.79 0.47
C VAL A 172 -9.12 1.67 0.47
N VAL A 173 -9.65 1.03 1.51
CA VAL A 173 -11.07 0.74 1.71
C VAL A 173 -11.60 1.48 2.93
N VAL A 174 -12.68 2.23 2.77
CA VAL A 174 -13.43 2.85 3.87
C VAL A 174 -14.41 1.83 4.44
N VAL A 175 -14.20 1.43 5.69
CA VAL A 175 -15.11 0.54 6.43
C VAL A 175 -15.96 1.33 7.43
N ARG A 176 -17.21 0.89 7.64
CA ARG A 176 -18.20 1.58 8.48
C ARG A 176 -18.84 0.61 9.50
N PRO A 177 -18.32 0.53 10.73
CA PRO A 177 -18.92 -0.23 11.84
C PRO A 177 -20.34 0.23 12.20
N ASP A 178 -20.58 1.54 12.18
CA ASP A 178 -21.90 2.12 12.42
C ASP A 178 -22.19 3.33 11.50
N LYS A 179 -23.22 4.13 11.83
CA LYS A 179 -23.65 5.29 11.03
C LYS A 179 -22.79 6.55 11.21
N ARG A 180 -21.98 6.61 12.27
CA ARG A 180 -21.16 7.75 12.70
C ARG A 180 -19.66 7.49 12.50
N THR A 181 -19.19 6.27 12.75
CA THR A 181 -17.78 5.91 12.60
C THR A 181 -17.41 5.56 11.16
N ARG A 182 -16.19 5.93 10.75
CA ARG A 182 -15.50 5.40 9.57
C ARG A 182 -14.07 5.03 9.98
N ARG A 183 -13.50 4.00 9.35
CA ARG A 183 -12.09 3.63 9.47
C ARG A 183 -11.54 3.32 8.07
N HIS A 184 -10.22 3.28 7.94
CA HIS A 184 -9.55 2.95 6.68
C HIS A 184 -8.75 1.66 6.83
N VAL A 185 -8.89 0.79 5.83
CA VAL A 185 -8.18 -0.48 5.74
C VAL A 185 -7.39 -0.48 4.44
N LEU A 186 -6.09 -0.79 4.53
CA LEU A 186 -5.26 -1.13 3.39
C LEU A 186 -5.48 -2.61 3.08
N ALA A 187 -6.37 -2.90 2.13
CA ALA A 187 -6.64 -4.24 1.64
C ALA A 187 -5.55 -4.64 0.64
N VAL A 188 -4.77 -5.67 0.97
CA VAL A 188 -3.68 -6.21 0.13
C VAL A 188 -4.13 -7.55 -0.44
N ILE A 189 -4.25 -7.66 -1.76
CA ILE A 189 -4.80 -8.83 -2.48
C ILE A 189 -3.87 -9.31 -3.62
N PRO A 190 -4.05 -10.54 -4.13
CA PRO A 190 -3.41 -10.99 -5.37
C PRO A 190 -3.74 -10.10 -6.57
N GLY A 191 -2.75 -9.93 -7.44
CA GLY A 191 -2.75 -8.91 -8.50
C GLY A 191 -3.65 -9.21 -9.70
N ASP A 192 -4.00 -10.48 -9.85
CA ASP A 192 -4.98 -11.05 -10.78
C ASP A 192 -6.42 -11.01 -10.24
N ARG A 193 -6.62 -10.71 -8.95
CA ARG A 193 -7.94 -10.74 -8.30
C ARG A 193 -8.56 -9.37 -8.08
N ARG A 194 -9.84 -9.41 -7.69
CA ARG A 194 -10.65 -8.26 -7.26
C ARG A 194 -10.93 -8.40 -5.76
N VAL A 195 -11.05 -7.28 -5.05
CA VAL A 195 -11.37 -7.28 -3.62
C VAL A 195 -12.85 -7.54 -3.40
N ASP A 196 -13.19 -8.45 -2.51
CA ASP A 196 -14.52 -8.68 -2.00
C ASP A 196 -14.77 -7.73 -0.82
N LEU A 197 -15.53 -6.66 -1.09
CA LEU A 197 -15.87 -5.65 -0.09
C LEU A 197 -16.76 -6.17 1.04
N LEU A 198 -17.49 -7.28 0.86
CA LEU A 198 -18.27 -7.90 1.93
C LEU A 198 -17.31 -8.59 2.90
N ARG A 199 -16.37 -9.39 2.38
CA ARG A 199 -15.32 -10.03 3.19
C ARG A 199 -14.44 -9.03 3.92
N VAL A 200 -14.08 -7.89 3.29
CA VAL A 200 -13.38 -6.80 3.99
C VAL A 200 -14.22 -6.16 5.09
N ALA A 201 -15.55 -6.01 4.89
CA ALA A 201 -16.43 -5.49 5.93
C ALA A 201 -16.51 -6.45 7.12
N GLU A 202 -16.73 -7.74 6.88
CA GLU A 202 -16.75 -8.79 7.90
C GLU A 202 -15.42 -8.85 8.66
N SER A 203 -14.29 -8.88 7.92
CA SER A 203 -12.93 -8.92 8.46
C SER A 203 -12.49 -7.64 9.17
N ALA A 204 -13.27 -6.55 9.10
CA ALA A 204 -13.03 -5.30 9.81
C ALA A 204 -14.14 -5.00 10.86
N ASP A 205 -14.94 -6.00 11.20
CA ASP A 205 -16.04 -5.91 12.17
C ASP A 205 -17.04 -4.79 11.81
N ALA A 206 -17.28 -4.62 10.49
CA ALA A 206 -17.99 -3.50 9.90
C ALA A 206 -19.27 -3.90 9.17
N ARG A 207 -20.26 -3.00 9.13
CA ARG A 207 -21.54 -3.23 8.44
C ARG A 207 -21.49 -3.03 6.93
N LYS A 208 -20.53 -2.23 6.46
CA LYS A 208 -20.32 -1.87 5.06
C LYS A 208 -18.85 -1.53 4.83
N ALA A 209 -18.34 -1.88 3.65
CA ALA A 209 -17.11 -1.36 3.10
C ALA A 209 -17.36 -0.73 1.73
N GLY A 210 -16.42 0.10 1.27
CA GLY A 210 -16.39 0.68 -0.07
C GLY A 210 -15.03 1.31 -0.31
N PHE A 211 -14.64 1.49 -1.57
CA PHE A 211 -13.37 2.15 -1.89
C PHE A 211 -13.32 3.57 -1.32
N ALA A 212 -12.14 3.98 -0.85
CA ALA A 212 -11.84 5.40 -0.68
C ALA A 212 -11.83 6.10 -2.06
N ASP A 213 -12.15 7.38 -2.08
CA ASP A 213 -11.81 8.22 -3.22
C ASP A 213 -10.28 8.32 -3.40
N ARG A 214 -9.85 8.73 -4.59
CA ARG A 214 -8.44 8.76 -4.97
C ARG A 214 -7.62 9.65 -4.03
N GLU A 215 -8.11 10.85 -3.72
CA GLU A 215 -7.40 11.81 -2.87
C GLU A 215 -7.18 11.26 -1.46
N THR A 216 -8.21 10.68 -0.86
CA THR A 216 -8.14 10.02 0.45
C THR A 216 -7.19 8.82 0.42
N ALA A 217 -7.24 7.99 -0.63
CA ALA A 217 -6.37 6.83 -0.78
C ALA A 217 -4.89 7.24 -0.90
N GLU A 218 -4.56 8.21 -1.76
CA GLU A 218 -3.20 8.69 -1.97
C GLU A 218 -2.64 9.39 -0.73
N LYS A 219 -3.46 10.19 -0.04
CA LYS A 219 -3.10 10.85 1.23
C LYS A 219 -2.77 9.84 2.33
N LEU A 220 -3.60 8.80 2.51
CA LEU A 220 -3.40 7.80 3.57
C LEU A 220 -2.24 6.84 3.27
N ALA A 221 -2.02 6.51 2.00
CA ALA A 221 -0.89 5.70 1.55
C ALA A 221 0.45 6.47 1.52
N GLY A 222 0.40 7.79 1.32
CA GLY A 222 1.56 8.62 1.03
C GLY A 222 2.12 8.44 -0.39
N SER A 223 1.41 7.74 -1.27
CA SER A 223 1.87 7.43 -2.64
C SER A 223 0.71 7.44 -3.64
N VAL A 224 1.05 7.61 -4.91
CA VAL A 224 0.09 7.67 -6.02
C VAL A 224 -0.65 6.33 -6.17
N SER A 225 -1.93 6.39 -6.58
CA SER A 225 -2.72 5.20 -6.89
C SER A 225 -2.07 4.40 -8.02
N GLY A 226 -1.94 3.09 -7.81
CA GLY A 226 -1.12 2.20 -8.66
C GLY A 226 0.32 1.98 -8.14
N THR A 227 0.82 2.80 -7.20
CA THR A 227 2.10 2.56 -6.50
C THR A 227 1.95 2.27 -5.01
N ILE A 228 0.72 2.21 -4.50
CA ILE A 228 0.42 1.93 -3.09
C ILE A 228 1.07 0.60 -2.65
N VAL A 229 2.04 0.73 -1.75
CA VAL A 229 2.78 -0.39 -1.13
C VAL A 229 1.89 -1.15 -0.15
N PRO A 230 2.16 -2.44 0.13
CA PRO A 230 1.40 -3.24 1.10
C PRO A 230 1.78 -2.91 2.57
N PHE A 231 2.19 -1.67 2.83
CA PHE A 231 2.67 -1.17 4.12
C PHE A 231 1.86 0.06 4.51
N SER A 232 1.52 0.19 5.79
CA SER A 232 0.94 1.42 6.33
C SER A 232 1.98 2.26 7.04
N PHE A 233 2.00 3.54 6.68
CA PHE A 233 2.82 4.57 7.31
C PHE A 233 1.95 5.62 8.03
N HIS A 234 0.65 5.35 8.18
CA HIS A 234 -0.36 6.27 8.69
C HIS A 234 -1.21 5.58 9.78
N PRO A 235 -1.36 6.17 10.98
CA PRO A 235 -1.95 5.49 12.14
C PRO A 235 -3.44 5.14 11.99
N GLU A 236 -4.17 5.80 11.08
CA GLU A 236 -5.58 5.50 10.80
C GLU A 236 -5.81 4.41 9.74
N LEU A 237 -4.74 3.83 9.17
CA LEU A 237 -4.79 2.88 8.08
C LEU A 237 -4.31 1.49 8.55
N GLU A 238 -5.26 0.62 8.90
CA GLU A 238 -5.03 -0.77 9.32
C GLU A 238 -4.67 -1.64 8.10
N VAL A 239 -3.67 -2.53 8.21
CA VAL A 239 -3.28 -3.42 7.10
C VAL A 239 -4.00 -4.75 7.21
N LEU A 240 -4.76 -5.12 6.17
CA LEU A 240 -5.49 -6.37 6.04
C LEU A 240 -5.05 -7.10 4.77
N VAL A 241 -4.48 -8.30 4.93
CA VAL A 241 -3.84 -9.05 3.85
C VAL A 241 -4.62 -10.31 3.54
N ASP A 242 -4.80 -10.58 2.25
CA ASP A 242 -5.40 -11.81 1.75
C ASP A 242 -4.51 -13.02 2.06
N GLU A 243 -5.10 -14.06 2.66
CA GLU A 243 -4.39 -15.30 2.99
C GLU A 243 -3.72 -15.96 1.77
N ASP A 244 -4.30 -15.85 0.58
CA ASP A 244 -3.79 -16.52 -0.62
C ASP A 244 -2.47 -15.90 -1.12
N LEU A 245 -2.11 -14.68 -0.67
CA LEU A 245 -0.75 -14.13 -0.87
C LEU A 245 0.29 -14.79 0.04
N LEU A 246 -0.12 -15.35 1.18
CA LEU A 246 0.76 -15.88 2.21
C LEU A 246 1.23 -17.31 1.92
N ASP A 247 0.53 -18.00 1.00
CA ASP A 247 0.91 -19.31 0.44
C ASP A 247 2.16 -19.23 -0.49
N HIS A 248 2.66 -18.03 -0.77
CA HIS A 248 3.80 -17.77 -1.65
C HIS A 248 5.03 -17.30 -0.85
N ASP A 249 6.25 -17.77 -1.21
CA ASP A 249 7.48 -17.36 -0.51
C ASP A 249 7.92 -15.91 -0.76
N ILE A 250 7.48 -15.30 -1.87
CA ILE A 250 7.89 -13.95 -2.30
C ILE A 250 6.66 -13.14 -2.76
N LEU A 251 6.51 -11.93 -2.21
CA LEU A 251 5.56 -10.92 -2.66
C LEU A 251 6.22 -9.93 -3.62
N TYR A 252 5.56 -9.60 -4.73
CA TYR A 252 6.04 -8.60 -5.69
C TYR A 252 5.11 -7.38 -5.74
N PHE A 253 5.63 -6.16 -5.60
CA PHE A 253 4.81 -4.94 -5.63
C PHE A 253 5.59 -3.71 -6.10
N ASN A 254 4.90 -2.65 -6.52
CA ASN A 254 5.52 -1.36 -6.85
C ASN A 254 6.08 -0.72 -5.57
N ALA A 255 7.35 -0.32 -5.57
CA ALA A 255 8.06 0.21 -4.41
C ALA A 255 7.77 1.71 -4.20
N ALA A 256 6.49 2.08 -4.10
CA ALA A 256 5.97 3.45 -4.12
C ALA A 256 6.22 4.26 -5.41
N ARG A 257 6.83 3.66 -6.42
CA ARG A 257 7.10 4.24 -7.75
C ARG A 257 6.55 3.35 -8.88
N LEU A 258 6.39 3.91 -10.08
CA LEU A 258 5.93 3.18 -11.28
C LEU A 258 7.07 2.49 -12.05
N ASP A 259 8.31 2.92 -11.84
CA ASP A 259 9.53 2.45 -12.51
C ASP A 259 10.40 1.51 -11.64
N LEU A 260 9.94 1.25 -10.42
CA LEU A 260 10.68 0.49 -9.41
C LEU A 260 9.72 -0.40 -8.64
N SER A 261 9.99 -1.70 -8.66
CA SER A 261 9.30 -2.71 -7.89
C SER A 261 10.21 -3.36 -6.86
N MET A 262 9.60 -4.09 -5.93
CA MET A 262 10.25 -4.86 -4.89
C MET A 262 9.77 -6.30 -4.96
N ALA A 263 10.70 -7.24 -4.77
CA ALA A 263 10.39 -8.63 -4.43
C ALA A 263 10.85 -8.87 -2.99
N LEU A 264 9.92 -9.13 -2.08
CA LEU A 264 10.14 -9.24 -0.63
C LEU A 264 9.76 -10.64 -0.16
N ALA A 265 10.58 -11.25 0.70
CA ALA A 265 10.25 -12.53 1.31
C ALA A 265 8.99 -12.39 2.19
N THR A 266 7.97 -13.21 1.93
CA THR A 266 6.65 -13.12 2.60
C THR A 266 6.74 -13.30 4.12
N LYS A 267 7.70 -14.12 4.58
CA LYS A 267 8.01 -14.32 6.00
C LYS A 267 8.52 -13.04 6.68
N ASP A 268 9.34 -12.26 5.98
CA ASP A 268 9.82 -10.96 6.47
C ASP A 268 8.72 -9.90 6.38
N TYR A 269 7.90 -9.91 5.34
CA TYR A 269 6.71 -9.06 5.25
C TYR A 269 5.79 -9.24 6.47
N LEU A 270 5.42 -10.49 6.80
CA LEU A 270 4.60 -10.79 7.98
C LEU A 270 5.27 -10.36 9.29
N ARG A 271 6.59 -10.57 9.42
CA ARG A 271 7.39 -10.17 10.60
C ARG A 271 7.47 -8.66 10.80
N VAL A 272 7.59 -7.89 9.72
CA VAL A 272 7.76 -6.42 9.75
C VAL A 272 6.43 -5.69 9.88
N VAL A 273 5.40 -6.14 9.15
CA VAL A 273 4.10 -5.47 9.12
C VAL A 273 3.15 -5.96 10.21
N ASN A 274 3.27 -7.23 10.63
CA ASN A 274 2.35 -7.92 11.54
C ASN A 274 0.86 -7.63 11.20
N PRO A 275 0.42 -7.90 9.96
CA PRO A 275 -0.90 -7.49 9.48
C PRO A 275 -2.03 -8.36 10.07
N ARG A 276 -3.27 -7.85 10.01
CA ARG A 276 -4.45 -8.71 10.13
C ARG A 276 -4.57 -9.53 8.83
N THR A 277 -4.96 -10.79 8.93
CA THR A 277 -5.08 -11.69 7.78
C THR A 277 -6.50 -12.24 7.69
N ALA A 278 -7.03 -12.31 6.47
CA ALA A 278 -8.32 -12.93 6.14
C ALA A 278 -8.43 -13.08 4.62
N ARG A 279 -9.20 -14.06 4.12
CA ARG A 279 -9.55 -14.09 2.68
C ARG A 279 -10.48 -12.93 2.35
N ILE A 280 -10.01 -12.00 1.52
CA ILE A 280 -10.67 -10.73 1.20
C ILE A 280 -10.77 -10.47 -0.31
N SER A 281 -10.31 -11.40 -1.14
CA SER A 281 -10.45 -11.39 -2.59
C SER A 281 -11.65 -12.23 -3.06
N GLU A 282 -12.18 -11.87 -4.23
CA GLU A 282 -13.01 -12.76 -5.04
C GLU A 282 -12.18 -13.99 -5.45
N PRO A 283 -12.76 -15.20 -5.53
CA PRO A 283 -12.03 -16.39 -5.98
C PRO A 283 -11.49 -16.20 -7.42
N PRO A 284 -10.46 -16.96 -7.83
CA PRO A 284 -9.95 -16.92 -9.20
C PRO A 284 -11.07 -17.15 -10.22
N VAL A 285 -11.09 -16.34 -11.27
CA VAL A 285 -11.93 -16.60 -12.45
C VAL A 285 -11.24 -17.69 -13.24
N GLY A 286 -11.84 -18.88 -13.26
CA GLY A 286 -11.35 -20.07 -13.98
C GLY A 286 -11.63 -20.04 -15.48
#